data_AF-A0A7Y7NR56-F1
#
_entry.id   AF-A0A7Y7NR56-F1
#
_cell.length_a   1.000
_cell.length_b   1.000
_cell.length_c   1.000
_cell.angle_alpha   90.00
_cell.angle_beta   90.00
_cell.angle_gamma   90.00
#
_symmetry.space_group_name_H-M   'P 1'
#
loop_
_entity.id
_entity.type
_entity.pdbx_description
1 polymer ?
#
loop_
_entity_poly.entity_id
_entity_poly.type
_entity_poly.pdbx_seq_one_letter_code
_entity_poly.pdbx_strand_id
1 'polypeptide(L)'
;MKERKRWPKIVLLHILLIPTLIYSLSFFSLAPKSWTGVDEAVVEKIAKEHGREAKPPIVSPDKGDILLFIFLIAGAVGGFAGGYFWRMLVSEKKDDPRGK
;
A
#
# COMPACT_ATOMS: atom_id res chain seq x y z
N MET A 1 -34.38 1.09 36.12
CA MET A 1 -33.98 2.42 36.65
C MET A 1 -32.45 2.66 36.74
N LYS A 2 -31.59 1.84 36.07
CA LYS A 2 -30.11 1.88 36.21
C LYS A 2 -29.38 2.70 35.12
N GLU A 3 -30.04 3.01 34.01
CA GLU A 3 -29.43 3.69 32.86
C GLU A 3 -29.28 5.21 33.03
N ARG A 4 -30.23 5.89 33.72
CA ARG A 4 -30.20 7.35 33.91
C ARG A 4 -28.95 7.87 34.62
N LYS A 5 -28.25 7.02 35.39
CA LYS A 5 -27.04 7.40 36.15
C LYS A 5 -25.74 7.21 35.35
N ARG A 6 -25.79 6.59 34.16
CA ARG A 6 -24.60 6.32 33.31
C ARG A 6 -24.36 7.39 32.26
N TRP A 7 -25.41 8.09 31.83
CA TRP A 7 -25.34 9.15 30.82
C TRP A 7 -24.30 10.25 31.11
N PRO A 8 -24.19 10.82 32.33
CA PRO A 8 -23.16 11.83 32.59
C PRO A 8 -21.73 11.29 32.49
N LYS A 9 -21.51 10.01 32.80
CA LYS A 9 -20.20 9.37 32.65
C LYS A 9 -19.86 9.12 31.18
N ILE A 10 -20.85 8.78 30.37
CA ILE A 10 -20.71 8.62 28.93
C ILE A 10 -20.38 9.97 28.30
N VAL A 11 -21.11 11.03 28.65
CA VAL A 11 -20.83 12.39 28.16
C VAL A 11 -19.43 12.85 28.56
N LEU A 12 -19.04 12.64 29.82
CA LEU A 12 -17.68 12.97 30.30
C LEU A 12 -16.59 12.19 29.55
N LEU A 13 -16.83 10.90 29.27
CA LEU A 13 -15.91 10.07 28.50
C LEU A 13 -15.74 10.61 27.07
N HIS A 14 -16.82 11.01 26.41
CA HIS A 14 -16.76 11.56 25.04
C HIS A 14 -16.09 12.94 25.01
N ILE A 15 -16.30 13.77 26.05
CA ILE A 15 -15.60 15.06 26.22
C ILE A 15 -14.08 14.87 26.32
N LEU A 16 -13.61 13.74 26.86
CA LEU A 16 -12.18 13.45 26.92
C LEU A 16 -11.66 12.77 25.65
N LEU A 17 -12.38 11.76 25.12
CA LEU A 17 -11.93 10.95 23.99
C LEU A 17 -11.96 11.70 22.65
N ILE A 18 -12.99 12.51 22.40
CA ILE A 18 -13.15 13.17 21.09
C ILE A 18 -12.02 14.18 20.86
N PRO A 19 -11.68 15.09 21.80
CA PRO A 19 -10.56 16.01 21.60
C PRO A 19 -9.20 15.31 21.52
N THR A 20 -8.97 14.23 22.27
CA THR A 20 -7.71 13.47 22.16
C THR A 20 -7.57 12.80 20.79
N LEU A 21 -8.65 12.23 20.26
CA LEU A 21 -8.66 11.63 18.93
C LEU A 21 -8.47 12.70 17.83
N ILE A 22 -9.11 13.86 17.96
CA ILE A 22 -8.91 14.97 17.02
C ILE A 22 -7.47 15.48 17.08
N TYR A 23 -6.88 15.60 18.26
CA TYR A 23 -5.50 16.03 18.44
C TYR A 23 -4.49 15.04 17.83
N SER A 24 -4.67 13.74 18.06
CA SER A 24 -3.79 12.71 17.50
C SER A 24 -3.86 12.67 15.97
N LEU A 25 -5.05 12.82 15.39
CA LEU A 25 -5.22 12.89 13.93
C LEU A 25 -4.65 14.18 13.34
N SER A 26 -4.78 15.31 14.04
CA SER A 26 -4.22 16.60 13.62
C SER A 26 -2.70 16.63 13.68
N PHE A 27 -2.07 15.85 14.56
CA PHE A 27 -0.62 15.72 14.60
C PHE A 27 -0.05 15.15 13.28
N PHE A 28 -0.76 14.21 12.65
CA PHE A 28 -0.36 13.67 11.35
C PHE A 28 -0.59 14.62 10.17
N SER A 29 -1.48 15.62 10.31
CA SER A 29 -1.69 16.65 9.29
C SER A 29 -0.74 17.85 9.41
N LEU A 30 -0.09 18.01 10.57
CA LEU A 30 0.96 19.00 10.80
C LEU A 30 2.34 18.56 10.27
N ALA A 31 2.41 17.43 9.57
CA ALA A 31 3.64 16.98 8.93
C ALA A 31 4.17 18.12 8.03
N PRO A 32 5.44 18.53 8.19
CA PRO A 32 6.04 19.52 7.31
C PRO A 32 5.98 19.03 5.86
N LYS A 33 6.10 19.98 4.93
CA LYS A 33 6.07 19.79 3.47
C LYS A 33 6.62 18.42 3.06
N SER A 34 5.88 17.70 2.22
CA SER A 34 6.18 16.33 1.78
C SER A 34 7.67 16.15 1.54
N TRP A 35 8.24 15.10 2.15
CA TRP A 35 9.65 14.76 2.03
C TRP A 35 10.09 14.83 0.56
N THR A 36 10.97 15.78 0.25
CA THR A 36 11.50 15.96 -1.11
C THR A 36 12.38 14.75 -1.41
N GLY A 37 12.13 14.06 -2.51
CA GLY A 37 12.88 12.87 -2.88
C GLY A 37 14.37 13.17 -2.97
N VAL A 38 15.22 12.22 -2.60
CA VAL A 38 16.68 12.34 -2.73
C VAL A 38 17.08 12.66 -4.18
N ASP A 39 16.31 12.13 -5.14
CA ASP A 39 16.46 12.38 -6.56
C ASP A 39 16.35 13.87 -6.91
N GLU A 40 15.28 14.52 -6.44
CA GLU A 40 15.03 15.95 -6.67
C GLU A 40 15.99 16.84 -5.88
N ALA A 41 16.34 16.48 -4.64
CA ALA A 41 17.18 17.31 -3.78
C ALA A 41 18.69 17.24 -4.13
N VAL A 42 19.17 16.11 -4.65
CA VAL A 42 20.60 15.85 -4.82
C VAL A 42 20.94 15.46 -6.26
N VAL A 43 20.24 14.48 -6.83
CA VAL A 43 20.62 13.89 -8.12
C VAL A 43 20.42 14.90 -9.25
N GLU A 44 19.27 15.58 -9.31
CA GLU A 44 19.00 16.60 -10.32
C GLU A 44 19.97 17.78 -10.24
N LYS A 45 20.33 18.20 -9.02
CA LYS A 45 21.29 19.28 -8.80
C LYS A 45 22.67 18.94 -9.36
N ILE A 46 23.18 17.75 -9.05
CA ILE A 46 24.49 17.27 -9.53
C ILE A 46 24.45 17.02 -11.05
N ALA A 47 23.35 16.46 -11.55
CA ALA A 47 23.15 16.20 -12.97
C ALA A 47 23.18 17.50 -13.80
N LYS A 48 22.57 18.57 -13.28
CA LYS A 48 22.60 19.92 -13.87
C LYS A 48 24.00 20.54 -13.81
N GLU A 49 24.69 20.43 -12.68
CA GLU A 49 26.07 20.91 -12.53
C GLU A 49 27.05 20.22 -13.50
N HIS A 50 26.74 19.02 -13.98
CA HIS A 50 27.55 18.27 -14.93
C HIS A 50 26.99 18.26 -16.36
N GLY A 51 25.99 19.11 -16.65
CA GLY A 51 25.41 19.26 -17.99
C GLY A 51 24.70 18.01 -18.53
N ARG A 52 24.34 17.07 -17.64
CA ARG A 52 23.57 15.87 -17.98
C ARG A 52 22.17 16.01 -17.42
N GLU A 53 21.37 16.91 -17.99
CA GLU A 53 19.98 17.08 -17.56
C GLU A 53 19.20 15.76 -17.69
N ALA A 54 18.34 15.50 -16.70
CA ALA A 54 17.49 14.32 -16.67
C ALA A 54 16.58 14.31 -17.91
N LYS A 55 16.70 13.26 -18.71
CA LYS A 55 15.79 13.06 -19.85
C LYS A 55 14.42 12.62 -19.33
N PRO A 56 13.32 13.07 -19.95
CA PRO A 56 11.99 12.62 -19.56
C PRO A 56 11.91 11.09 -19.70
N PRO A 57 11.36 10.38 -18.70
CA PRO A 57 11.23 8.94 -18.77
C PRO A 57 10.31 8.55 -19.95
N ILE A 58 10.73 7.54 -20.71
CA ILE A 58 10.02 7.05 -21.91
C ILE A 58 8.62 6.54 -21.56
N VAL A 59 8.47 6.03 -20.32
CA VAL A 59 7.21 5.60 -19.73
C VAL A 59 7.09 6.35 -18.41
N SER A 60 6.00 7.09 -18.21
CA SER A 60 5.72 7.81 -16.96
C SER A 60 4.88 6.91 -16.04
N PRO A 61 5.49 6.08 -15.16
CA PRO A 61 4.75 5.26 -14.19
C PRO A 61 3.93 6.10 -13.21
N ASP A 62 4.28 7.38 -13.10
CA ASP A 62 3.68 8.45 -12.30
C ASP A 62 2.44 9.08 -12.96
N LYS A 63 2.20 8.89 -14.26
CA LYS A 63 1.02 9.43 -14.96
C LYS A 63 0.06 8.30 -15.35
N GLY A 64 -0.90 8.03 -14.47
CA GLY A 64 -1.97 7.05 -14.69
C GLY A 64 -1.72 5.71 -13.99
N ASP A 65 -2.51 4.70 -14.35
CA ASP A 65 -2.58 3.43 -13.61
C ASP A 65 -1.87 2.26 -14.32
N ILE A 66 -0.96 2.56 -15.25
CA ILE A 66 -0.28 1.55 -16.10
C ILE A 66 0.51 0.55 -15.26
N LEU A 67 1.20 1.02 -14.22
CA LEU A 67 1.93 0.15 -13.30
C LEU A 67 0.97 -0.81 -12.58
N LEU A 68 -0.18 -0.30 -12.14
CA LEU A 68 -1.23 -1.09 -11.48
C LEU A 68 -1.81 -2.16 -12.42
N PHE A 69 -2.04 -1.80 -13.68
CA PHE A 69 -2.51 -2.73 -14.72
C PHE A 69 -1.50 -3.84 -15.02
N ILE A 70 -0.21 -3.51 -15.14
CA ILE A 70 0.84 -4.51 -15.35
C ILE A 70 0.92 -5.45 -14.13
N PHE A 71 0.84 -4.88 -12.93
CA PHE A 71 0.85 -5.67 -11.69
C PHE A 71 -0.34 -6.62 -11.60
N LEU A 72 -1.54 -6.16 -12.00
CA LEU A 72 -2.75 -6.98 -12.07
C LEU A 72 -2.58 -8.14 -13.06
N ILE A 73 -2.07 -7.87 -14.27
CA ILE A 73 -1.87 -8.91 -15.30
C ILE A 73 -0.83 -9.93 -14.82
N ALA A 74 0.30 -9.47 -14.29
CA ALA A 74 1.34 -10.34 -13.76
C ALA A 74 0.82 -11.20 -12.60
N GLY A 75 0.06 -10.61 -11.68
CA GLY A 75 -0.57 -11.31 -10.57
C GLY A 75 -1.60 -12.36 -11.04
N ALA A 76 -2.43 -12.02 -12.02
CA ALA A 76 -3.37 -12.96 -12.61
C ALA A 76 -2.64 -14.15 -13.26
N VAL A 77 -1.70 -13.88 -14.17
CA VAL A 77 -0.93 -14.94 -14.86
C VAL A 77 -0.16 -15.80 -13.87
N GLY A 78 0.52 -15.19 -12.90
CA GLY A 78 1.27 -15.89 -11.87
C GLY A 78 0.38 -16.74 -10.96
N GLY A 79 -0.77 -16.21 -10.55
CA GLY A 79 -1.76 -16.93 -9.74
C GLY A 79 -2.35 -18.14 -10.47
N PHE A 80 -2.70 -17.98 -11.75
CA PHE A 80 -3.21 -19.08 -12.57
C PHE A 80 -2.13 -20.15 -12.81
N ALA A 81 -0.91 -19.76 -13.18
CA ALA A 81 0.19 -20.69 -13.39
C ALA A 81 0.54 -21.44 -12.10
N GLY A 82 0.69 -20.72 -10.98
CA GLY A 82 0.95 -21.31 -9.67
C GLY A 82 -0.15 -22.28 -9.24
N GLY A 83 -1.42 -21.90 -9.42
CA GLY A 83 -2.57 -22.76 -9.12
C GLY A 83 -2.59 -24.03 -9.98
N TYR A 84 -2.26 -23.92 -11.28
CA TYR A 84 -2.17 -25.07 -12.17
C TYR A 84 -1.07 -26.06 -11.75
N PHE A 85 0.14 -25.56 -11.48
CA PHE A 85 1.23 -26.41 -11.02
C PHE A 85 0.96 -27.03 -9.66
N TRP A 86 0.32 -26.29 -8.75
CA TRP A 86 -0.12 -26.83 -7.46
C TRP A 86 -1.11 -27.98 -7.63
N ARG A 87 -2.12 -27.82 -8.50
CA ARG A 87 -3.09 -28.88 -8.83
C ARG A 87 -2.39 -30.13 -9.38
N MET A 88 -1.46 -29.95 -10.31
CA MET A 88 -0.69 -31.06 -10.90
C MET A 88 0.13 -31.81 -9.85
N LEU A 89 0.81 -31.10 -8.93
CA LEU A 89 1.67 -31.71 -7.92
C LEU A 89 0.87 -32.42 -6.80
N VAL A 90 -0.29 -31.88 -6.42
CA VAL A 90 -1.04 -32.34 -5.23
C VAL A 90 -2.24 -33.21 -5.58
N SER A 91 -2.92 -32.97 -6.70
CA SER A 91 -4.17 -33.67 -7.04
C SER A 91 -3.99 -34.80 -8.06
N GLU A 92 -3.03 -34.71 -8.99
CA GLU A 92 -2.87 -35.73 -10.06
C GLU A 92 -2.04 -36.96 -9.63
N LYS A 93 -1.42 -36.96 -8.43
CA LYS A 93 -0.62 -38.10 -7.92
C LYS A 93 -1.45 -39.21 -7.25
N LYS A 94 -2.70 -39.45 -7.67
CA LYS A 94 -3.56 -40.51 -7.09
C LYS A 94 -4.02 -41.60 -8.05
N ASP A 95 -3.70 -41.52 -9.33
CA ASP A 95 -4.03 -42.57 -10.29
C ASP A 95 -2.76 -43.25 -10.82
N ASP A 96 -2.14 -44.08 -9.97
CA ASP A 96 -1.30 -45.18 -10.46
C ASP A 96 -2.14 -46.48 -10.42
N PRO A 97 -2.62 -47.01 -11.57
CA PRO A 97 -3.32 -48.29 -11.63
C PRO A 97 -2.38 -49.50 -11.45
N ARG A 98 -1.09 -49.30 -11.18
CA ARG A 98 -0.08 -50.35 -11.02
C ARG A 98 0.71 -50.19 -9.72
N GLY A 99 0.01 -49.94 -8.61
CA GLY A 99 0.54 -50.19 -7.27
C GLY A 99 0.72 -51.68 -7.03
N LYS A 100 1.97 -52.15 -7.08
CA LYS A 100 2.39 -53.26 -6.20
C LYS A 100 2.34 -52.79 -4.76
#